data_AF-A0A952EZC1-F1
#
_entry.id   AF-A0A952EZC1-F1
#
_cell.length_a   1.000
_cell.length_b   1.000
_cell.length_c   1.000
_cell.angle_alpha   90.00
_cell.angle_beta   90.00
_cell.angle_gamma   90.00
#
_symmetry.space_group_name_H-M   'P 1'
#
loop_
_entity.id
_entity.type
_entity.pdbx_description
1 polymer ?
#
loop_
_entity_poly.entity_id
_entity_poly.type
_entity_poly.pdbx_seq_one_letter_code
_entity_poly.pdbx_strand_id
1 'polypeptide(L)' 'METEHVSTSTTIESSPEDVFAVLADPSAHADIDGTGWVRGSLDRERITAAGQVFRMAMYHPNHPDKDYKIANLVEV' A
#
# COMPACT_ATOMS: atom_id res chain seq x y z
N MET A 1 18.47 15.88 -11.74
CA MET A 1 17.05 15.55 -11.55
C MET A 1 16.64 16.14 -10.22
N GLU A 2 15.74 17.11 -10.20
CA GLU A 2 15.15 17.61 -8.95
C GLU A 2 14.17 16.57 -8.40
N THR A 3 14.02 16.52 -7.07
CA THR A 3 13.02 15.67 -6.41
C THR A 3 11.68 16.38 -6.51
N GLU A 4 10.74 15.82 -7.25
CA GLU A 4 9.37 16.31 -7.29
C GLU A 4 8.60 15.82 -6.06
N HIS A 5 7.97 16.75 -5.31
CA HIS A 5 7.11 16.44 -4.18
C HIS A 5 5.69 16.92 -4.46
N VAL A 6 4.72 16.03 -4.25
CA VAL A 6 3.28 16.35 -4.29
C VAL A 6 2.66 16.11 -2.91
N SER A 7 1.78 17.01 -2.48
CA SER A 7 1.07 16.92 -1.20
C SER A 7 -0.41 17.21 -1.40
N THR A 8 -1.26 16.42 -0.75
CA THR A 8 -2.73 16.54 -0.75
C THR A 8 -3.25 16.19 0.64
N SER A 9 -4.43 16.67 0.99
CA SER A 9 -5.05 16.40 2.28
C SER A 9 -6.56 16.21 2.14
N THR A 10 -7.10 15.32 2.96
CA THR A 10 -8.54 15.09 3.09
C THR A 10 -8.85 14.76 4.55
N THR A 11 -10.05 15.13 5.01
CA THR A 11 -10.52 14.82 6.37
C THR A 11 -11.41 13.58 6.31
N ILE A 12 -11.15 12.62 7.19
CA ILE A 12 -11.96 11.40 7.37
C ILE A 12 -12.57 11.47 8.76
N GLU A 13 -13.89 11.32 8.86
CA GLU A 13 -14.63 11.29 10.13
C GLU A 13 -14.44 9.94 10.85
N SER A 14 -13.20 9.67 11.26
CA SER A 14 -12.78 8.45 11.95
C SER A 14 -11.61 8.78 12.88
N SER A 15 -11.34 7.92 13.86
CA SER A 15 -10.20 8.13 14.74
C SER A 15 -8.88 7.87 13.98
N PRO A 16 -7.77 8.51 14.37
CA PRO A 16 -6.47 8.20 13.78
C PRO A 16 -6.14 6.71 13.90
N GLU A 17 -6.49 6.06 15.01
CA GLU A 17 -6.23 4.64 15.25
C GLU A 17 -6.93 3.75 14.21
N ASP A 18 -8.19 4.05 13.89
CA ASP A 18 -8.96 3.32 12.88
C ASP A 18 -8.35 3.49 11.48
N VAL A 19 -7.94 4.72 11.13
CA VAL A 19 -7.26 4.99 9.85
C VAL A 19 -5.94 4.22 9.76
N PHE A 20 -5.12 4.28 10.81
CA PHE A 20 -3.85 3.55 10.85
C PHE A 20 -4.06 2.03 10.85
N ALA A 21 -5.13 1.51 11.44
CA ALA A 21 -5.43 0.08 11.43
C ALA A 21 -5.66 -0.45 10.00
N VAL A 22 -6.25 0.36 9.11
CA VAL A 22 -6.40 0.02 7.67
C VAL A 22 -5.06 0.13 6.95
N LEU A 23 -4.32 1.23 7.16
CA LEU A 23 -3.02 1.47 6.51
C LEU A 23 -1.94 0.47 6.94
N ALA A 24 -2.03 -0.07 8.16
CA ALA A 24 -1.09 -1.06 8.68
C ALA A 24 -1.49 -2.51 8.34
N ASP A 25 -2.63 -2.73 7.66
CA ASP A 25 -3.11 -4.05 7.27
C ASP A 25 -3.01 -4.22 5.75
N PRO A 26 -1.94 -4.87 5.23
CA PRO A 26 -1.79 -5.12 3.80
C PRO A 26 -2.97 -5.84 3.15
N SER A 27 -3.75 -6.61 3.92
CA SER A 27 -4.92 -7.32 3.37
C SER A 27 -6.06 -6.38 2.97
N ALA A 28 -6.13 -5.19 3.58
CA ALA A 28 -7.13 -4.16 3.27
C ALA A 28 -6.69 -3.23 2.12
N HIS A 29 -5.45 -3.33 1.64
CA HIS A 29 -4.91 -2.36 0.67
C HIS A 29 -5.61 -2.41 -0.70
N ALA A 30 -6.14 -3.57 -1.09
CA ALA A 30 -6.92 -3.68 -2.32
C ALA A 30 -8.22 -2.86 -2.26
N ASP A 31 -8.81 -2.70 -1.06
CA ASP A 31 -10.08 -1.98 -0.87
C ASP A 31 -9.92 -0.46 -0.95
N ILE A 32 -8.70 0.04 -0.72
CA ILE A 32 -8.36 1.47 -0.76
C ILE A 32 -7.52 1.86 -1.99
N ASP A 33 -7.30 0.93 -2.92
CA ASP A 33 -6.56 1.19 -4.14
C ASP A 33 -7.46 1.78 -5.23
N GLY A 34 -7.30 3.09 -5.47
CA GLY A 34 -8.03 3.80 -6.53
C GLY A 34 -7.60 3.42 -7.96
N THR A 35 -6.51 2.69 -8.15
CA THR A 35 -6.02 2.27 -9.47
C THR A 35 -6.58 0.92 -9.93
N GLY A 36 -7.02 0.08 -8.97
CA GLY A 36 -7.44 -1.30 -9.20
C GLY A 36 -6.31 -2.28 -9.55
N TRP A 37 -5.06 -1.90 -9.28
CA TRP A 37 -3.87 -2.71 -9.56
C TRP A 37 -3.52 -3.66 -8.42
N VAL A 38 -3.83 -3.32 -7.17
CA VAL A 38 -3.55 -4.18 -6.02
C VAL A 38 -4.50 -5.39 -6.06
N ARG A 39 -3.93 -6.60 -6.10
CA ARG A 39 -4.69 -7.86 -6.10
C ARG A 39 -4.84 -8.47 -4.71
N GLY A 40 -3.98 -8.09 -3.79
CA GLY A 40 -4.04 -8.52 -2.39
C GLY A 40 -2.65 -8.75 -1.80
N SER A 41 -2.61 -8.89 -0.48
CA SER A 41 -1.36 -9.19 0.21
C SER A 41 -0.91 -10.63 0.00
N LEU A 42 0.40 -10.79 -0.11
CA LEU A 42 1.06 -12.11 -0.14
C LEU A 42 1.52 -12.54 1.25
N ASP A 43 1.65 -11.59 2.18
CA ASP A 43 1.97 -11.82 3.57
C ASP A 43 0.68 -11.65 4.40
N ARG A 44 0.52 -12.40 5.50
CA ARG A 44 -0.70 -12.30 6.35
C ARG A 44 -0.49 -11.44 7.59
N GLU A 45 0.63 -10.73 7.63
CA GLU A 45 1.08 -9.98 8.80
C GLU A 45 0.80 -8.48 8.64
N ARG A 46 0.42 -7.85 9.76
CA ARG A 46 0.30 -6.40 9.82
C ARG A 46 1.67 -5.74 9.88
N ILE A 47 1.73 -4.53 9.35
CA ILE A 47 2.87 -3.63 9.51
C ILE A 47 2.86 -3.10 10.94
N THR A 48 4.00 -3.19 11.62
CA THR A 48 4.17 -2.86 13.05
C THR A 48 5.43 -2.04 13.33
N ALA A 49 6.40 -2.03 12.41
CA ALA A 49 7.66 -1.30 12.59
C ALA A 49 8.32 -0.94 11.25
N ALA A 50 9.16 0.09 11.28
CA ALA A 50 10.08 0.40 10.20
C ALA A 50 11.11 -0.74 9.99
N GLY A 51 11.61 -0.88 8.78
CA GLY A 51 12.49 -1.96 8.35
C GLY A 51 11.76 -3.26 7.99
N GLN A 52 10.45 -3.36 8.25
CA GLN A 52 9.65 -4.50 7.78
C GLN A 52 9.46 -4.44 6.26
N VAL A 53 9.35 -5.62 5.66
CA VAL A 53 9.01 -5.78 4.24
C VAL A 53 7.68 -6.51 4.15
N PHE A 54 6.72 -5.93 3.41
CA PHE A 54 5.47 -6.59 3.07
C PHE A 54 5.34 -6.73 1.55
N ARG A 55 4.70 -7.81 1.11
CA ARG A 55 4.57 -8.16 -0.30
C ARG A 55 3.12 -8.09 -0.77
N MET A 56 2.94 -7.60 -1.99
CA MET A 56 1.63 -7.48 -2.63
C MET A 56 1.66 -8.14 -4.00
N ALA A 57 0.56 -8.82 -4.35
CA ALA A 57 0.27 -9.19 -5.72
C ALA A 57 -0.35 -7.99 -6.44
N MET A 58 0.09 -7.75 -7.67
CA MET A 58 -0.28 -6.59 -8.47
C MET A 58 -0.69 -7.02 -9.87
N TYR A 59 -1.54 -6.24 -10.52
CA TYR A 59 -1.87 -6.34 -11.93
C TYR A 59 -1.87 -4.95 -12.57
N HIS A 60 -1.13 -4.78 -13.65
CA HIS A 60 -1.16 -3.56 -14.45
C HIS A 60 -1.14 -3.93 -15.93
N PRO A 61 -2.15 -3.53 -16.74
CA PRO A 61 -2.26 -3.97 -18.14
C PRO A 61 -1.06 -3.59 -19.02
N ASN A 62 -0.31 -2.54 -18.66
CA ASN A 62 0.87 -2.10 -19.40
C ASN A 62 2.19 -2.64 -18.82
N HIS A 63 2.15 -3.45 -17.77
CA HIS A 63 3.34 -4.16 -17.29
C HIS A 63 3.62 -5.37 -18.21
N PRO A 64 4.89 -5.68 -18.57
CA PRO A 64 5.21 -6.80 -19.46
C PRO A 64 4.60 -8.14 -19.03
N ASP A 65 4.66 -8.42 -17.72
CA ASP A 65 4.11 -9.66 -17.13
C ASP A 65 2.63 -9.57 -16.77
N LYS A 66 2.03 -8.36 -16.86
CA LYS A 66 0.71 -7.97 -16.35
C LYS A 66 0.55 -8.19 -14.85
N ASP A 67 0.61 -9.43 -14.41
CA ASP A 67 0.65 -9.85 -13.01
C ASP A 67 2.09 -9.81 -12.50
N TYR A 68 2.33 -9.14 -11.39
CA TYR A 68 3.64 -9.03 -10.78
C TYR A 68 3.55 -8.96 -9.26
N LYS A 69 4.71 -9.04 -8.60
CA LYS A 69 4.82 -8.97 -7.14
C LYS A 69 5.74 -7.83 -6.77
N ILE A 70 5.38 -7.10 -5.72
CA ILE A 70 6.24 -6.07 -5.14
C ILE A 70 6.60 -6.45 -3.71
N ALA A 71 7.77 -5.98 -3.27
CA ALA A 71 8.24 -6.07 -1.90
C ALA A 71 8.54 -4.64 -1.43
N ASN A 72 7.76 -4.15 -0.48
CA ASN A 72 7.81 -2.77 -0.02
C ASN A 72 8.53 -2.70 1.32
N LEU A 73 9.59 -1.90 1.41
CA LEU A 73 10.28 -1.60 2.67
C LEU A 73 9.56 -0.46 3.39
N VAL A 74 9.27 -0.65 4.67
CA VAL A 74 8.68 0.38 5.53
C VAL A 74 9.80 1.29 6.04
N GLU A 75 9.78 2.56 5.68
CA GLU A 75 10.75 3.58 6.07
C GLU A 75 10.09 4.69 6.93
N VAL A 76 10.90 5.57 7.51
CA VAL A 76 10.49 6.70 8.37
C VAL A 76 10.75 8.04 7.71
#